data_AF-I7M2G7-F1
#
_entry.id   AF-I7M2G7-F1
#
_cell.length_a   1.000
_cell.length_b   1.000
_cell.length_c   1.000
_cell.angle_alpha   90.00
_cell.angle_beta   90.00
_cell.angle_gamma   90.00
#
_symmetry.space_group_name_H-M   'P 1'
#
loop_
_entity.id
_entity.type
_entity.pdbx_description
1 polymer ?
#
loop_
_entity_poly.entity_id
_entity_poly.type
_entity_poly.pdbx_seq_one_letter_code
_entity_poly.pdbx_strand_id
1 'polypeptide(L)'
;MYQDDNNNNQYQDQYQSNYYDNTYQQNYGQQDYQQNQQTDQQNQQQNQNFDYNNVQRPDDSQRIFNPFILDDNNEIQISVGEPVTKETTLSKHTVYNIKGTDKIGQFDVYRRFNEFYTLKEVLVARWPGCFIPSIPAKEINSTSQNVVENRARFLNSFCNQMARLKHLFYSEEFQQFLRSKDSDVSKHLSTLKKVTTSDIIDKYQLTFPEICEQPLQSDLDIKINSWTGFLKRAIGGLKNYKDQLKTLTELRKELNKNFAQFNEEILPDYEKCLISEYVSNDNFALIFSNEANVGLHEFNEKFKNSKDKNSFQYLYDMVKYELRDAEAFEESIKEKEQLEKKRSSVQKDLKDDEEDLNKLISGKKTVKAIFSSSEEQKKKLETKIDQFKVELKNLDNLIEIVTKIIGMVEIDRFRKEKRMTFHRVLQCVADSEICNSMDLMQYWSQVNDSSTRLLKNY
;
A
#
# COMPACT_ATOMS: atom_id res chain seq x y z
N MET A 1 32.71 -4.80 50.24
CA MET A 1 31.26 -4.70 50.47
C MET A 1 30.78 -3.60 49.54
N TYR A 2 30.08 -4.01 48.47
CA TYR A 2 29.48 -3.25 47.34
C TYR A 2 30.46 -2.49 46.41
N GLN A 3 30.66 -2.82 45.11
CA GLN A 3 29.76 -2.99 43.94
C GLN A 3 28.87 -1.75 43.71
N ASP A 4 28.69 -1.14 42.55
CA ASP A 4 29.04 -1.37 41.14
C ASP A 4 28.94 0.01 40.46
N ASP A 5 29.77 0.31 39.45
CA ASP A 5 29.45 1.32 38.43
C ASP A 5 30.27 1.02 37.16
N ASN A 6 29.69 0.19 36.30
CA ASN A 6 30.20 -0.05 34.95
C ASN A 6 29.05 -0.54 34.05
N ASN A 7 28.30 0.39 33.48
CA ASN A 7 27.48 0.11 32.30
C ASN A 7 27.05 1.40 31.59
N ASN A 8 27.90 1.91 30.70
CA ASN A 8 27.45 2.81 29.63
C ASN A 8 28.51 2.86 28.52
N ASN A 9 28.52 1.84 27.66
CA ASN A 9 29.16 1.88 26.34
C ASN A 9 28.70 0.68 25.50
N GLN A 10 27.49 0.76 24.92
CA GLN A 10 27.07 -0.22 23.91
C GLN A 10 26.05 0.31 22.89
N TYR A 11 26.11 1.60 22.52
CA TYR A 11 25.24 2.19 21.48
C TYR A 11 25.96 3.01 20.40
N GLN A 12 27.29 2.89 20.24
CA GLN A 12 28.04 3.68 19.23
C GLN A 12 28.58 2.91 18.01
N ASP A 13 28.51 1.58 17.98
CA ASP A 13 29.16 0.81 16.90
C ASP A 13 28.27 0.43 15.71
N GLN A 14 27.05 0.95 15.61
CA GLN A 14 26.11 0.60 14.51
C GLN A 14 26.06 1.61 13.34
N TYR A 15 26.89 2.66 13.36
CA TYR A 15 26.85 3.74 12.34
C TYR A 15 28.00 3.75 11.32
N GLN A 16 28.95 2.80 11.34
CA GLN A 16 30.13 2.83 10.46
C GLN A 16 30.13 1.86 9.26
N SER A 17 29.07 1.06 9.03
CA SER A 17 29.08 0.08 7.91
C SER A 17 28.49 0.56 6.58
N ASN A 18 28.13 1.84 6.42
CA ASN A 18 27.46 2.37 5.21
C ASN A 18 28.40 3.07 4.20
N TYR A 19 29.72 2.93 4.29
CA TYR A 19 30.65 3.70 3.45
C TYR A 19 31.14 3.04 2.15
N TYR A 20 30.59 1.89 1.75
CA TYR A 20 30.98 1.20 0.50
C TYR A 20 29.79 0.88 -0.41
N ASP A 21 28.94 1.87 -0.72
CA ASP A 21 27.98 1.70 -1.84
C ASP A 21 27.61 3.05 -2.50
N ASN A 22 28.60 3.93 -2.70
CA ASN A 22 28.35 5.32 -3.15
C ASN A 22 28.91 5.67 -4.55
N THR A 23 29.45 4.69 -5.29
CA THR A 23 30.05 4.95 -6.62
C THR A 23 29.09 4.71 -7.79
N TYR A 24 27.95 4.03 -7.60
CA TYR A 24 26.95 3.83 -8.66
C TYR A 24 25.84 4.89 -8.71
N GLN A 25 25.76 5.79 -7.72
CA GLN A 25 24.78 6.89 -7.70
C GLN A 25 25.33 8.27 -8.13
N GLN A 26 26.64 8.45 -8.26
CA GLN A 26 27.21 9.78 -8.52
C GLN A 26 27.07 10.30 -9.96
N ASN A 27 26.84 9.45 -10.96
CA ASN A 27 26.79 9.91 -12.36
C ASN A 27 25.43 10.45 -12.82
N TYR A 28 24.34 10.22 -12.08
CA TYR A 28 23.02 10.77 -12.43
C TYR A 28 22.64 12.02 -11.61
N GLY A 29 23.45 12.45 -10.65
CA GLY A 29 23.14 13.59 -9.76
C GLY A 29 23.81 14.92 -10.10
N GLN A 30 24.88 14.94 -10.93
CA GLN A 30 25.65 16.17 -11.15
C GLN A 30 25.06 17.10 -12.23
N GLN A 31 24.31 16.58 -13.22
CA GLN A 31 23.65 17.44 -14.21
C GLN A 31 22.43 18.16 -13.64
N ASP A 32 21.65 17.52 -12.76
CA ASP A 32 20.49 18.15 -12.10
C ASP A 32 20.90 19.21 -11.06
N TYR A 33 22.08 19.07 -10.45
CA TYR A 33 22.54 20.00 -9.41
C TYR A 33 22.96 21.38 -9.95
N GLN A 34 23.51 21.45 -11.17
CA GLN A 34 23.89 22.73 -11.79
C GLN A 34 22.68 23.46 -12.40
N GLN A 35 21.66 22.72 -12.85
CA GLN A 35 20.42 23.31 -13.35
C GLN A 35 19.55 23.89 -12.20
N ASN A 36 19.58 23.28 -11.02
CA ASN A 36 18.89 23.80 -9.84
C ASN A 36 19.52 25.09 -9.26
N GLN A 37 20.85 25.25 -9.28
CA GLN A 37 21.47 26.48 -8.74
C GLN A 37 21.19 27.75 -9.58
N GLN A 38 20.99 27.63 -10.89
CA GLN A 38 20.55 28.75 -11.73
C GLN A 38 19.06 29.08 -11.54
N THR A 39 18.24 28.07 -11.23
CA THR A 39 16.81 28.23 -10.94
C THR A 39 16.59 28.90 -9.57
N ASP A 40 17.44 28.58 -8.58
CA ASP A 40 17.36 29.15 -7.24
C ASP A 40 17.73 30.64 -7.17
N GLN A 41 18.67 31.11 -8.01
CA GLN A 41 18.99 32.54 -8.11
C GLN A 41 17.91 33.35 -8.86
N GLN A 42 17.19 32.74 -9.80
CA GLN A 42 16.02 33.38 -10.43
C GLN A 42 14.79 33.42 -9.51
N ASN A 43 14.59 32.38 -8.69
CA ASN A 43 13.48 32.33 -7.73
C ASN A 43 13.67 33.31 -6.55
N GLN A 44 14.90 33.62 -6.14
CA GLN A 44 15.15 34.63 -5.10
C GLN A 44 14.83 36.06 -5.52
N GLN A 45 14.83 36.38 -6.82
CA GLN A 45 14.41 37.71 -7.32
C GLN A 45 12.90 37.80 -7.59
N GLN A 46 12.19 36.68 -7.76
CA GLN A 46 10.72 36.68 -7.94
C GLN A 46 9.93 36.74 -6.61
N ASN A 47 10.56 36.42 -5.47
CA ASN A 47 9.89 36.37 -4.16
C ASN A 47 9.64 37.74 -3.49
N GLN A 48 9.98 38.87 -4.13
CA GLN A 48 9.71 40.20 -3.56
C GLN A 48 8.35 40.81 -3.98
N ASN A 49 7.58 40.16 -4.86
CA ASN A 49 6.26 40.65 -5.31
C ASN A 49 5.18 39.55 -5.27
N PHE A 50 5.14 38.73 -4.21
CA PHE A 50 4.05 37.78 -4.04
C PHE A 50 2.82 38.51 -3.47
N ASP A 51 1.90 38.91 -4.35
CA ASP A 51 0.63 39.54 -3.96
C ASP A 51 -0.31 38.47 -3.39
N TYR A 52 -0.29 38.32 -2.06
CA TYR A 52 -1.13 37.38 -1.32
C TYR A 52 -2.63 37.58 -1.58
N ASN A 53 -3.06 38.75 -2.08
CA ASN A 53 -4.45 39.03 -2.38
C ASN A 53 -4.95 38.40 -3.70
N ASN A 54 -4.03 37.89 -4.54
CA ASN A 54 -4.35 37.29 -5.84
C ASN A 54 -4.14 35.77 -5.91
N VAL A 55 -3.90 35.10 -4.78
CA VAL A 55 -3.82 33.62 -4.76
C VAL A 55 -5.22 33.07 -5.00
N GLN A 56 -5.50 32.66 -6.25
CA GLN A 56 -6.75 32.00 -6.58
C GLN A 56 -6.89 30.73 -5.75
N ARG A 57 -8.01 30.63 -5.03
CA ARG A 57 -8.36 29.43 -4.27
C ARG A 57 -8.35 28.23 -5.24
N PRO A 58 -7.70 27.11 -4.90
CA PRO A 58 -7.85 25.88 -5.66
C PRO A 58 -9.35 25.59 -5.81
N ASP A 59 -9.79 25.30 -7.04
CA ASP A 59 -11.21 25.13 -7.36
C ASP A 59 -11.82 23.98 -6.53
N ASP A 60 -12.70 24.31 -5.59
CA ASP A 60 -13.43 23.37 -4.71
C ASP A 60 -14.25 22.34 -5.50
N SER A 61 -14.54 22.59 -6.79
CA SER A 61 -15.26 21.67 -7.66
C SER A 61 -14.40 20.53 -8.24
N GLN A 62 -13.07 20.57 -8.04
CA GLN A 62 -12.17 19.43 -8.25
C GLN A 62 -12.25 18.45 -7.07
N ARG A 63 -13.40 17.77 -7.01
CA ARG A 63 -13.77 16.45 -6.45
C ARG A 63 -12.72 15.71 -5.64
N ILE A 64 -13.19 15.03 -4.58
CA ILE A 64 -12.71 13.76 -3.96
C ILE A 64 -11.56 13.10 -4.76
N PHE A 65 -10.38 13.73 -4.73
CA PHE A 65 -9.23 13.23 -5.45
C PHE A 65 -8.62 12.21 -4.52
N ASN A 66 -8.73 10.94 -4.90
CA ASN A 66 -8.08 9.88 -4.16
C ASN A 66 -6.65 9.76 -4.71
N PRO A 67 -5.61 10.27 -4.01
CA PRO A 67 -4.24 10.25 -4.53
C PRO A 67 -3.68 8.84 -4.71
N PHE A 68 -4.38 7.83 -4.18
CA PHE A 68 -4.03 6.41 -4.28
C PHE A 68 -4.63 5.72 -5.52
N ILE A 69 -5.50 6.41 -6.27
CA ILE A 69 -6.02 5.90 -7.54
C ILE A 69 -5.22 6.56 -8.67
N LEU A 70 -4.48 5.74 -9.41
CA LEU A 70 -3.84 6.20 -10.64
C LEU A 70 -4.89 6.24 -11.75
N ASP A 71 -5.35 7.46 -12.10
CA ASP A 71 -6.08 7.73 -13.34
C ASP A 71 -5.18 7.47 -14.55
N ASP A 72 -4.97 6.20 -14.85
CA ASP A 72 -4.63 5.78 -16.20
C ASP A 72 -5.97 5.63 -16.95
N ASN A 73 -6.03 6.02 -18.23
CA ASN A 73 -7.16 5.79 -19.14
C ASN A 73 -7.45 4.28 -19.28
N ASN A 74 -7.95 3.67 -18.22
CA ASN A 74 -8.04 2.24 -18.08
C ASN A 74 -9.35 1.77 -18.68
N GLU A 75 -9.22 0.90 -19.68
CA GLU A 75 -10.27 0.04 -20.23
C GLU A 75 -11.00 -0.77 -19.14
N ILE A 76 -10.36 -0.94 -17.97
CA ILE A 76 -10.90 -1.66 -16.81
C ILE A 76 -11.36 -0.64 -15.77
N GLN A 77 -12.66 -0.63 -15.49
CA GLN A 77 -13.27 0.11 -14.39
C GLN A 77 -13.68 -0.88 -13.31
N ILE A 78 -13.22 -0.68 -12.08
CA ILE A 78 -13.58 -1.51 -10.94
C ILE A 78 -13.71 -0.67 -9.68
N SER A 79 -14.73 -0.95 -8.88
CA SER A 79 -14.93 -0.31 -7.59
C SER A 79 -15.47 -1.30 -6.58
N VAL A 80 -15.11 -1.10 -5.31
CA VAL A 80 -15.71 -1.79 -4.17
C VAL A 80 -16.56 -0.76 -3.42
N GLY A 81 -17.86 -0.97 -3.44
CA GLY A 81 -18.84 -0.12 -2.76
C GLY A 81 -18.92 -0.38 -1.26
N GLU A 82 -19.86 0.32 -0.62
CA GLU A 82 -20.08 0.26 0.81
C GLU A 82 -20.37 -1.16 1.31
N PRO A 83 -19.91 -1.51 2.53
CA PRO A 83 -20.15 -2.79 3.14
C PRO A 83 -21.65 -2.99 3.40
N VAL A 84 -22.19 -4.13 2.96
CA VAL A 84 -23.57 -4.52 3.23
C VAL A 84 -23.56 -5.71 4.17
N THR A 85 -24.38 -5.66 5.22
CA THR A 85 -24.55 -6.83 6.08
C THR A 85 -25.67 -7.70 5.56
N LYS A 86 -25.35 -8.94 5.17
CA LYS A 86 -26.34 -9.94 4.76
C LYS A 86 -26.67 -10.85 5.94
N GLU A 87 -27.96 -10.99 6.20
CA GLU A 87 -28.50 -11.93 7.18
C GLU A 87 -29.02 -13.16 6.44
N THR A 88 -28.54 -14.32 6.87
CA THR A 88 -29.08 -15.64 6.52
C THR A 88 -29.71 -16.22 7.77
N THR A 89 -30.61 -17.20 7.63
CA THR A 89 -31.33 -17.85 8.74
C THR A 89 -30.42 -18.36 9.86
N LEU A 90 -29.12 -18.59 9.57
CA LEU A 90 -28.14 -19.15 10.48
C LEU A 90 -26.90 -18.26 10.73
N SER A 91 -26.73 -17.14 10.02
CA SER A 91 -25.55 -16.28 10.20
C SER A 91 -25.69 -14.87 9.63
N LYS A 92 -25.05 -13.90 10.28
CA LYS A 92 -24.87 -12.52 9.80
C LYS A 92 -23.44 -12.34 9.32
N HIS A 93 -23.26 -11.87 8.09
CA HIS A 93 -21.91 -11.64 7.54
C HIS A 93 -21.85 -10.38 6.68
N THR A 94 -20.71 -9.70 6.72
CA THR A 94 -20.45 -8.52 5.89
C THR A 94 -19.97 -8.94 4.50
N VAL A 95 -20.59 -8.36 3.48
CA VAL A 95 -20.18 -8.47 2.09
C VAL A 95 -19.85 -7.09 1.52
N TYR A 96 -19.03 -7.08 0.49
CA TYR A 96 -18.62 -5.89 -0.24
C TYR A 96 -19.12 -6.01 -1.67
N ASN A 97 -19.78 -4.98 -2.18
CA ASN A 97 -20.24 -4.93 -3.55
C ASN A 97 -19.07 -4.59 -4.46
N ILE A 98 -18.68 -5.50 -5.35
CA ILE A 98 -17.66 -5.29 -6.37
C ILE A 98 -18.37 -5.10 -7.70
N LYS A 99 -18.23 -3.92 -8.29
CA LYS A 99 -18.88 -3.59 -9.56
C LYS A 99 -17.91 -2.91 -10.51
N GLY A 100 -18.12 -3.12 -11.80
CA GLY A 100 -17.24 -2.60 -12.81
C GLY A 100 -17.56 -3.06 -14.22
N THR A 101 -16.73 -2.62 -15.15
CA THR A 101 -16.80 -2.97 -16.57
C THR A 101 -15.39 -3.16 -17.10
N ASP A 102 -15.20 -4.17 -17.92
CA ASP A 102 -13.98 -4.42 -18.68
C ASP A 102 -14.35 -4.85 -20.12
N LYS A 103 -13.38 -5.35 -20.89
CA LYS A 103 -13.60 -5.83 -22.26
C LYS A 103 -14.47 -7.11 -22.37
N ILE A 104 -14.61 -7.89 -21.31
CA ILE A 104 -15.45 -9.09 -21.25
C ILE A 104 -16.91 -8.70 -20.96
N GLY A 105 -17.11 -7.60 -20.24
CA GLY A 105 -18.41 -6.99 -19.99
C GLY A 105 -18.56 -6.52 -18.55
N GLN A 106 -19.79 -6.14 -18.20
CA GLN A 106 -20.11 -5.67 -16.85
C GLN A 106 -20.06 -6.81 -15.83
N PHE A 107 -19.76 -6.48 -14.59
CA PHE A 107 -19.87 -7.37 -13.44
C PHE A 107 -20.37 -6.60 -12.23
N ASP A 108 -21.20 -7.27 -11.42
CA ASP A 108 -21.75 -6.76 -10.17
C ASP A 108 -21.95 -7.96 -9.24
N VAL A 109 -21.05 -8.11 -8.27
CA VAL A 109 -21.00 -9.26 -7.37
C VAL A 109 -20.81 -8.83 -5.93
N TYR A 110 -21.25 -9.67 -4.99
CA TYR A 110 -21.00 -9.48 -3.57
C TYR A 110 -19.99 -10.51 -3.08
N ARG A 111 -18.94 -10.05 -2.40
CA ARG A 111 -17.90 -10.91 -1.86
C ARG A 111 -17.64 -10.62 -0.39
N ARG A 112 -17.42 -11.66 0.39
CA ARG A 112 -16.96 -11.58 1.78
C ARG A 112 -15.46 -11.36 1.81
N PHE A 113 -14.97 -10.74 2.89
CA PHE A 113 -13.54 -10.53 3.09
C PHE A 113 -12.71 -11.83 3.01
N ASN A 114 -13.22 -12.96 3.52
CA ASN A 114 -12.50 -14.24 3.44
C ASN A 114 -12.33 -14.73 1.99
N GLU A 115 -13.22 -14.37 1.07
CA GLU A 115 -13.09 -14.74 -0.34
C GLU A 115 -11.94 -13.97 -1.01
N PHE A 116 -11.71 -12.70 -0.63
CA PHE A 116 -10.51 -11.95 -1.06
C PHE A 116 -9.22 -12.59 -0.52
N TYR A 117 -9.26 -13.10 0.72
CA TYR A 117 -8.12 -13.79 1.31
C TYR A 117 -7.78 -15.07 0.55
N THR A 118 -8.77 -15.93 0.29
CA THR A 118 -8.58 -17.13 -0.54
C THR A 118 -8.08 -16.79 -1.93
N LEU A 119 -8.64 -15.74 -2.57
CA LEU A 119 -8.15 -15.27 -3.86
C LEU A 119 -6.68 -14.88 -3.82
N LYS A 120 -6.24 -14.11 -2.82
CA LYS A 120 -4.84 -13.73 -2.67
C LYS A 120 -3.93 -14.96 -2.53
N GLU A 121 -4.28 -15.91 -1.67
CA GLU A 121 -3.50 -17.15 -1.49
C GLU A 121 -3.36 -17.94 -2.79
N VAL A 122 -4.46 -18.08 -3.54
CA VAL A 122 -4.49 -18.77 -4.82
C VAL A 122 -3.65 -18.02 -5.87
N LEU A 123 -3.72 -16.69 -5.91
CA LEU A 123 -2.91 -15.86 -6.80
C LEU A 123 -1.41 -15.99 -6.49
N VAL A 124 -1.01 -15.90 -5.22
CA VAL A 124 0.40 -16.05 -4.80
C VAL A 124 0.94 -17.41 -5.21
N ALA A 125 0.19 -18.48 -4.95
CA ALA A 125 0.61 -19.84 -5.30
C ALA A 125 0.71 -20.10 -6.81
N ARG A 126 -0.13 -19.42 -7.61
CA ARG A 126 -0.22 -19.65 -9.06
C ARG A 126 0.60 -18.66 -9.87
N TRP A 127 0.98 -17.52 -9.30
CA TRP A 127 1.76 -16.47 -9.95
C TRP A 127 3.03 -16.15 -9.15
N PRO A 128 3.92 -17.14 -8.89
CA PRO A 128 5.12 -16.92 -8.12
C PRO A 128 5.99 -15.83 -8.75
N GLY A 129 6.51 -14.91 -7.92
CA GLY A 129 7.34 -13.79 -8.36
C GLY A 129 6.60 -12.57 -8.91
N CYS A 130 5.29 -12.68 -9.22
CA CYS A 130 4.49 -11.51 -9.55
C CYS A 130 4.08 -10.79 -8.26
N PHE A 131 4.08 -9.46 -8.26
CA PHE A 131 3.53 -8.69 -7.15
C PHE A 131 2.01 -8.88 -7.07
N ILE A 132 1.53 -9.39 -5.94
CA ILE A 132 0.10 -9.47 -5.63
C ILE A 132 -0.23 -8.40 -4.59
N PRO A 133 -1.08 -7.40 -4.91
CA PRO A 133 -1.44 -6.34 -3.97
C PRO A 133 -1.90 -6.88 -2.62
N SER A 134 -1.55 -6.15 -1.56
CA SER A 134 -1.92 -6.52 -0.20
C SER A 134 -3.43 -6.37 0.05
N ILE A 135 -3.96 -7.18 0.97
CA ILE A 135 -5.31 -7.03 1.52
C ILE A 135 -5.22 -6.71 3.02
N PRO A 136 -6.28 -6.18 3.65
CA PRO A 136 -6.32 -6.00 5.11
C PRO A 136 -5.97 -7.28 5.86
N ALA A 137 -5.27 -7.13 6.99
CA ALA A 137 -5.05 -8.25 7.90
C ALA A 137 -6.39 -8.77 8.45
N LYS A 138 -6.44 -10.07 8.76
CA LYS A 138 -7.56 -10.65 9.51
C LYS A 138 -7.54 -10.03 10.92
N GLU A 139 -8.62 -9.34 11.30
CA GLU A 139 -8.76 -8.80 12.65
C GLU A 139 -9.72 -9.66 13.47
N ILE A 140 -9.39 -9.83 14.75
CA ILE A 140 -10.17 -10.62 15.71
C ILE A 140 -11.56 -9.99 15.92
N ASN A 141 -11.65 -8.65 15.98
CA ASN A 141 -12.92 -7.92 16.09
C ASN A 141 -13.40 -7.39 14.73
N SER A 142 -13.78 -8.34 13.86
CA SER A 142 -14.08 -8.10 12.45
C SER A 142 -15.35 -7.28 12.13
N THR A 143 -16.17 -6.95 13.14
CA THR A 143 -17.51 -6.36 12.97
C THR A 143 -17.63 -4.90 13.41
N SER A 144 -16.60 -4.30 13.99
CA SER A 144 -16.66 -2.87 14.35
C SER A 144 -16.74 -2.00 13.09
N GLN A 145 -17.58 -0.96 13.10
CA GLN A 145 -17.86 -0.11 11.93
C GLN A 145 -16.57 0.46 11.31
N ASN A 146 -15.67 0.98 12.13
CA ASN A 146 -14.36 1.49 11.70
C ASN A 146 -13.52 0.43 10.97
N VAL A 147 -13.56 -0.83 11.41
CA VAL A 147 -12.81 -1.93 10.77
C VAL A 147 -13.43 -2.28 9.43
N VAL A 148 -14.76 -2.27 9.35
CA VAL A 148 -15.47 -2.59 8.12
C VAL A 148 -15.27 -1.50 7.05
N GLU A 149 -15.38 -0.22 7.41
CA GLU A 149 -15.12 0.91 6.51
C GLU A 149 -13.67 0.95 6.03
N ASN A 150 -12.71 0.78 6.96
CA ASN A 150 -11.30 0.67 6.60
C ASN A 150 -11.08 -0.48 5.61
N ARG A 151 -11.68 -1.66 5.86
CA ARG A 151 -11.58 -2.80 4.95
C ARG A 151 -12.14 -2.48 3.57
N ALA A 152 -13.32 -1.86 3.47
CA ALA A 152 -13.89 -1.46 2.18
C ALA A 152 -12.90 -0.60 1.38
N ARG A 153 -12.27 0.40 2.03
CA ARG A 153 -11.27 1.28 1.38
C ARG A 153 -10.04 0.52 0.88
N PHE A 154 -9.52 -0.42 1.67
CA PHE A 154 -8.37 -1.23 1.28
C PHE A 154 -8.71 -2.28 0.21
N LEU A 155 -9.90 -2.90 0.27
CA LEU A 155 -10.36 -3.83 -0.75
C LEU A 155 -10.60 -3.10 -2.08
N ASN A 156 -11.14 -1.88 -2.03
CA ASN A 156 -11.24 -1.02 -3.20
C ASN A 156 -9.85 -0.74 -3.81
N SER A 157 -8.87 -0.39 -2.97
CA SER A 157 -7.48 -0.21 -3.44
C SER A 157 -6.93 -1.50 -4.05
N PHE A 158 -7.08 -2.66 -3.40
CA PHE A 158 -6.67 -3.96 -3.93
C PHE A 158 -7.23 -4.19 -5.33
N CYS A 159 -8.55 -4.02 -5.52
CA CYS A 159 -9.20 -4.18 -6.83
C CYS A 159 -8.66 -3.20 -7.89
N ASN A 160 -8.47 -1.93 -7.53
CA ASN A 160 -7.90 -0.93 -8.44
C ASN A 160 -6.44 -1.24 -8.80
N GLN A 161 -5.64 -1.74 -7.85
CA GLN A 161 -4.28 -2.19 -8.14
C GLN A 161 -4.29 -3.39 -9.09
N MET A 162 -5.17 -4.37 -8.85
CA MET A 162 -5.33 -5.54 -9.72
C MET A 162 -5.72 -5.13 -11.15
N ALA A 163 -6.58 -4.14 -11.34
CA ALA A 163 -6.96 -3.63 -12.67
C ALA A 163 -5.77 -3.13 -13.51
N ARG A 164 -4.71 -2.63 -12.87
CA ARG A 164 -3.47 -2.20 -13.56
C ARG A 164 -2.57 -3.38 -13.92
N LEU A 165 -2.74 -4.52 -13.26
CA LEU A 165 -2.00 -5.75 -13.49
C LEU A 165 -2.80 -6.66 -14.43
N LYS A 166 -2.91 -6.27 -15.71
CA LYS A 166 -3.79 -6.94 -16.70
C LYS A 166 -3.64 -8.46 -16.74
N HIS A 167 -2.41 -8.98 -16.58
CA HIS A 167 -2.14 -10.41 -16.55
C HIS A 167 -2.78 -11.12 -15.35
N LEU A 168 -2.85 -10.47 -14.19
CA LEU A 168 -3.56 -10.98 -13.02
C LEU A 168 -5.07 -10.70 -13.10
N PHE A 169 -5.46 -9.52 -13.60
CA PHE A 169 -6.88 -9.16 -13.70
C PHE A 169 -7.65 -10.12 -14.60
N TYR A 170 -7.07 -10.50 -15.75
CA TYR A 170 -7.66 -11.45 -16.69
C TYR A 170 -7.27 -12.89 -16.43
N SER A 171 -6.62 -13.18 -15.29
CA SER A 171 -6.32 -14.56 -14.92
C SER A 171 -7.60 -15.34 -14.62
N GLU A 172 -7.56 -16.65 -14.78
CA GLU A 172 -8.68 -17.54 -14.46
C GLU A 172 -9.19 -17.30 -13.03
N GLU A 173 -8.27 -17.14 -12.08
CA GLU A 173 -8.57 -16.99 -10.66
C GLU A 173 -9.35 -15.70 -10.38
N PHE A 174 -8.90 -14.57 -10.94
CA PHE A 174 -9.53 -13.28 -10.71
C PHE A 174 -10.86 -13.15 -11.46
N GLN A 175 -10.95 -13.71 -12.68
CA GLN A 175 -12.20 -13.69 -13.45
C GLN A 175 -13.28 -14.58 -12.82
N GLN A 176 -12.93 -15.75 -12.29
CA GLN A 176 -13.86 -16.55 -11.49
C GLN A 176 -14.32 -15.78 -10.25
N PHE A 177 -13.41 -15.06 -9.59
CA PHE A 177 -13.76 -14.23 -8.45
C PHE A 177 -14.73 -13.10 -8.81
N LEU A 178 -14.56 -12.41 -9.94
CA LEU A 178 -15.43 -11.31 -10.35
C LEU A 178 -16.78 -11.77 -10.95
N ARG A 179 -16.82 -12.95 -11.58
CA ARG A 179 -17.96 -13.33 -12.45
C ARG A 179 -18.71 -14.57 -12.01
N SER A 180 -18.18 -15.36 -11.07
CA SER A 180 -18.92 -16.49 -10.54
C SER A 180 -20.21 -16.03 -9.85
N LYS A 181 -21.31 -16.71 -10.17
CA LYS A 181 -22.61 -16.55 -9.51
C LYS A 181 -22.73 -17.43 -8.26
N ASP A 182 -21.73 -18.27 -7.99
CA ASP A 182 -21.74 -19.14 -6.83
C ASP A 182 -21.69 -18.32 -5.54
N SER A 183 -22.46 -18.76 -4.54
CA SER A 183 -22.52 -18.11 -3.23
C SER A 183 -21.26 -18.33 -2.37
N ASP A 184 -20.40 -19.26 -2.77
CA ASP A 184 -19.14 -19.59 -2.10
C ASP A 184 -18.02 -19.73 -3.14
N VAL A 185 -17.43 -18.60 -3.51
CA VAL A 185 -16.34 -18.55 -4.48
C VAL A 185 -15.06 -19.16 -3.91
N SER A 186 -14.85 -19.11 -2.58
CA SER A 186 -13.71 -19.77 -1.94
C SER A 186 -13.68 -21.27 -2.24
N LYS A 187 -14.84 -21.94 -2.22
CA LYS A 187 -14.93 -23.35 -2.61
C LYS A 187 -14.55 -23.56 -4.07
N HIS A 188 -15.04 -22.71 -4.97
CA HIS A 188 -14.72 -22.83 -6.40
C HIS A 188 -13.21 -22.62 -6.66
N LEU A 189 -12.61 -21.59 -6.07
CA LEU A 189 -11.18 -21.30 -6.17
C LEU A 189 -10.30 -22.43 -5.63
N SER A 190 -10.73 -23.09 -4.54
CA SER A 190 -10.00 -24.24 -3.99
C SER A 190 -10.14 -25.53 -4.81
N THR A 191 -11.15 -25.62 -5.68
CA THR A 191 -11.32 -26.74 -6.62
C THR A 191 -10.56 -26.57 -7.93
N LEU A 192 -9.91 -25.42 -8.15
CA LEU A 192 -9.06 -25.21 -9.31
C LEU A 192 -7.99 -26.29 -9.41
N LYS A 193 -7.74 -26.78 -10.64
CA LYS A 193 -6.73 -27.81 -10.91
C LYS A 193 -5.39 -27.39 -10.31
N LYS A 194 -4.76 -28.28 -9.55
CA LYS A 194 -3.40 -28.08 -9.03
C LYS A 194 -2.45 -27.84 -10.21
N VAL A 195 -1.78 -26.70 -10.20
CA VAL A 195 -0.87 -26.28 -11.26
C VAL A 195 0.48 -26.96 -11.04
N THR A 196 0.99 -27.63 -12.07
CA THR A 196 2.36 -28.18 -12.05
C THR A 196 3.38 -27.10 -12.38
N THR A 197 4.66 -27.35 -12.10
CA THR A 197 5.76 -26.43 -12.47
C THR A 197 5.75 -26.14 -13.98
N SER A 198 5.47 -27.16 -14.81
CA SER A 198 5.33 -27.01 -16.26
C SER A 198 4.16 -26.11 -16.65
N ASP A 199 2.99 -26.30 -16.04
CA ASP A 199 1.80 -25.47 -16.33
C ASP A 199 2.06 -23.98 -16.00
N ILE A 200 2.86 -23.67 -14.96
CA ILE A 200 3.25 -22.29 -14.63
C ILE A 200 4.18 -21.71 -15.71
N ILE A 201 5.17 -22.49 -16.16
CA ILE A 201 6.09 -22.08 -17.23
C ILE A 201 5.31 -21.75 -18.50
N ASP A 202 4.43 -22.65 -18.95
CA ASP A 202 3.64 -22.45 -20.17
C ASP A 202 2.79 -21.18 -20.06
N LYS A 203 2.18 -20.96 -18.90
CA LYS A 203 1.41 -19.74 -18.62
C LYS A 203 2.29 -18.49 -18.70
N TYR A 204 3.51 -18.52 -18.15
CA TYR A 204 4.42 -17.37 -18.17
C TYR A 204 4.98 -17.09 -19.57
N GLN A 205 5.25 -18.12 -20.36
CA GLN A 205 5.67 -17.95 -21.76
C GLN A 205 4.59 -17.27 -22.60
N LEU A 206 3.32 -17.60 -22.35
CA LEU A 206 2.18 -16.94 -23.01
C LEU A 206 1.96 -15.51 -22.52
N THR A 207 2.19 -15.26 -21.23
CA THR A 207 1.88 -13.97 -20.59
C THR A 207 3.00 -12.94 -20.76
N PHE A 208 4.25 -13.39 -20.73
CA PHE A 208 5.47 -12.58 -20.76
C PHE A 208 6.46 -13.10 -21.81
N PRO A 209 6.06 -13.19 -23.10
CA PRO A 209 6.91 -13.78 -24.15
C PRO A 209 8.25 -13.05 -24.27
N GLU A 210 8.22 -11.71 -24.29
CA GLU A 210 9.42 -10.87 -24.42
C GLU A 210 10.42 -11.05 -23.27
N ILE A 211 9.92 -11.33 -22.06
CA ILE A 211 10.77 -11.57 -20.89
C ILE A 211 11.37 -12.97 -20.92
N CYS A 212 10.58 -13.96 -21.35
CA CYS A 212 11.03 -15.35 -21.41
C CYS A 212 12.12 -15.55 -22.47
N GLU A 213 12.08 -14.81 -23.57
CA GLU A 213 13.04 -14.89 -24.68
C GLU A 213 14.40 -14.25 -24.37
N GLN A 214 14.47 -13.31 -23.42
CA GLN A 214 15.71 -12.63 -23.08
C GLN A 214 16.66 -13.54 -22.30
N PRO A 215 17.99 -13.49 -22.53
CA PRO A 215 18.93 -14.28 -21.73
C PRO A 215 18.95 -13.80 -20.28
N LEU A 216 19.17 -14.72 -19.33
CA LEU A 216 19.34 -14.35 -17.92
C LEU A 216 20.59 -13.47 -17.76
N GLN A 217 20.41 -12.23 -17.31
CA GLN A 217 21.51 -11.32 -17.01
C GLN A 217 22.03 -11.60 -15.60
N SER A 218 23.36 -11.69 -15.46
CA SER A 218 24.02 -12.08 -14.21
C SER A 218 23.86 -11.07 -13.06
N ASP A 219 23.49 -9.83 -13.38
CA ASP A 219 23.29 -8.74 -12.43
C ASP A 219 21.88 -8.72 -11.82
N LEU A 220 20.92 -9.48 -12.35
CA LEU A 220 19.54 -9.50 -11.83
C LEU A 220 19.47 -10.01 -10.39
N ASP A 221 20.20 -11.07 -10.04
CA ASP A 221 20.24 -11.54 -8.65
C ASP A 221 20.88 -10.49 -7.73
N ILE A 222 21.88 -9.75 -8.19
CA ILE A 222 22.47 -8.63 -7.44
C ILE A 222 21.43 -7.53 -7.22
N LYS A 223 20.68 -7.14 -8.27
CA LYS A 223 19.60 -6.16 -8.20
C LYS A 223 18.51 -6.61 -7.22
N ILE A 224 18.07 -7.86 -7.28
CA ILE A 224 17.04 -8.43 -6.39
C ILE A 224 17.52 -8.48 -4.95
N ASN A 225 18.77 -8.90 -4.70
CA ASN A 225 19.33 -8.95 -3.35
C ASN A 225 19.48 -7.55 -2.73
N SER A 226 19.98 -6.59 -3.51
CA SER A 226 20.05 -5.18 -3.10
C SER A 226 18.65 -4.63 -2.78
N TRP A 227 17.68 -4.90 -3.65
CA TRP A 227 16.29 -4.51 -3.44
C TRP A 227 15.66 -5.17 -2.20
N THR A 228 15.94 -6.44 -1.95
CA THR A 228 15.50 -7.15 -0.74
C THR A 228 16.05 -6.49 0.52
N GLY A 229 17.33 -6.12 0.51
CA GLY A 229 17.95 -5.36 1.59
C GLY A 229 17.30 -3.99 1.82
N PHE A 230 16.98 -3.28 0.72
CA PHE A 230 16.21 -2.05 0.78
C PHE A 230 14.82 -2.25 1.39
N LEU A 231 14.04 -3.23 0.90
CA LEU A 231 12.67 -3.49 1.38
C LEU A 231 12.65 -3.78 2.89
N LYS A 232 13.58 -4.59 3.39
CA LYS A 232 13.66 -4.89 4.84
C LYS A 232 13.86 -3.63 5.68
N ARG A 233 14.76 -2.73 5.25
CA ARG A 233 14.97 -1.44 5.92
C ARG A 233 13.76 -0.50 5.78
N ALA A 234 13.20 -0.42 4.58
CA ALA A 234 12.04 0.41 4.28
C ALA A 234 10.82 -0.01 5.10
N ILE A 235 10.51 -1.31 5.20
CA ILE A 235 9.41 -1.84 6.03
C ILE A 235 9.59 -1.43 7.50
N GLY A 236 10.81 -1.52 8.03
CA GLY A 236 11.12 -1.05 9.39
C GLY A 236 10.86 0.45 9.56
N GLY A 237 11.35 1.27 8.63
CA GLY A 237 11.13 2.73 8.63
C GLY A 237 9.65 3.12 8.49
N LEU A 238 8.93 2.49 7.56
CA LEU A 238 7.51 2.73 7.30
C LEU A 238 6.64 2.37 8.51
N LYS A 239 6.99 1.34 9.29
CA LYS A 239 6.30 1.04 10.57
C LYS A 239 6.44 2.20 11.56
N ASN A 240 7.65 2.74 11.71
CA ASN A 240 7.90 3.90 12.58
C ASN A 240 7.17 5.16 12.08
N TYR A 241 7.28 5.48 10.78
CA TYR A 241 6.61 6.64 10.19
C TYR A 241 5.08 6.55 10.31
N LYS A 242 4.51 5.36 10.15
CA LYS A 242 3.07 5.12 10.33
C LYS A 242 2.64 5.50 11.74
N ASP A 243 3.40 5.12 12.76
CA ASP A 243 3.04 5.41 14.15
C ASP A 243 3.22 6.90 14.47
N GLN A 244 4.27 7.55 13.97
CA GLN A 244 4.46 9.01 14.10
C GLN A 244 3.35 9.80 13.41
N LEU A 245 2.99 9.44 12.18
CA LEU A 245 1.93 10.09 11.41
C LEU A 245 0.54 9.85 12.02
N LYS A 246 0.33 8.71 12.69
CA LYS A 246 -0.88 8.46 13.47
C LYS A 246 -1.01 9.50 14.59
N THR A 247 0.06 9.70 15.37
CA THR A 247 0.09 10.72 16.42
C THR A 247 -0.15 12.12 15.87
N LEU A 248 0.50 12.49 14.75
CA LEU A 248 0.27 13.79 14.11
C LEU A 248 -1.18 13.97 13.65
N THR A 249 -1.78 12.92 13.11
CA THR A 249 -3.19 12.91 12.70
C THR A 249 -4.11 13.14 13.92
N GLU A 250 -3.83 12.48 15.04
CA GLU A 250 -4.58 12.63 16.30
C GLU A 250 -4.42 14.04 16.89
N LEU A 251 -3.20 14.58 16.94
CA LEU A 251 -2.92 15.94 17.42
C LEU A 251 -3.62 17.00 16.59
N ARG A 252 -3.66 16.86 15.26
CA ARG A 252 -4.40 17.79 14.39
C ARG A 252 -5.91 17.74 14.63
N LYS A 253 -6.47 16.55 14.89
CA LYS A 253 -7.89 16.42 15.27
C LYS A 253 -8.18 17.11 16.60
N GLU A 254 -7.30 16.94 17.58
CA GLU A 254 -7.42 17.59 18.89
C GLU A 254 -7.30 19.12 18.78
N LEU A 255 -6.33 19.63 18.01
CA LEU A 255 -6.18 21.05 17.72
C LEU A 255 -7.47 21.63 17.11
N ASN A 256 -8.02 20.97 16.08
CA ASN A 256 -9.25 21.41 15.43
C ASN A 256 -10.44 21.42 16.42
N LYS A 257 -10.52 20.42 17.30
CA LYS A 257 -11.55 20.34 18.34
C LYS A 257 -11.41 21.49 19.35
N ASN A 258 -10.21 21.73 19.85
CA ASN A 258 -9.95 22.79 20.83
C ASN A 258 -10.22 24.17 20.23
N PHE A 259 -9.87 24.37 18.95
CA PHE A 259 -10.17 25.61 18.24
C PHE A 259 -11.68 25.82 18.07
N ALA A 260 -12.44 24.76 17.71
CA ALA A 260 -13.90 24.85 17.64
C ALA A 260 -14.51 25.19 19.01
N GLN A 261 -14.07 24.52 20.07
CA GLN A 261 -14.52 24.81 21.44
C GLN A 261 -14.24 26.26 21.85
N PHE A 262 -13.04 26.76 21.54
CA PHE A 262 -12.66 28.14 21.85
C PHE A 262 -13.58 29.17 21.18
N ASN A 263 -13.95 28.95 19.91
CA ASN A 263 -14.75 29.90 19.15
C ASN A 263 -16.27 29.73 19.33
N GLU A 264 -16.76 28.51 19.56
CA GLU A 264 -18.21 28.23 19.68
C GLU A 264 -18.72 28.37 21.12
N GLU A 265 -17.87 28.15 22.11
CA GLU A 265 -18.26 28.13 23.53
C GLU A 265 -17.55 29.25 24.30
N ILE A 266 -16.22 29.23 24.36
CA ILE A 266 -15.45 30.05 25.30
C ILE A 266 -15.59 31.55 25.00
N LEU A 267 -15.36 31.97 23.76
CA LEU A 267 -15.43 33.40 23.37
C LEU A 267 -16.86 33.98 23.46
N PRO A 268 -17.90 33.31 22.92
CA PRO A 268 -19.28 33.76 23.10
C PRO A 268 -19.70 33.82 24.58
N ASP A 269 -19.34 32.83 25.38
CA ASP A 269 -19.71 32.83 26.81
C ASP A 269 -18.99 33.94 27.57
N TYR A 270 -17.70 34.19 27.27
CA TYR A 270 -16.97 35.32 27.83
C TYR A 270 -17.64 36.66 27.50
N GLU A 271 -18.04 36.86 26.24
CA GLU A 271 -18.77 38.07 25.84
C GLU A 271 -20.12 38.19 26.56
N LYS A 272 -20.91 37.12 26.60
CA LYS A 272 -22.23 37.11 27.23
C LYS A 272 -22.18 37.32 28.74
N CYS A 273 -21.14 36.82 29.41
CA CYS A 273 -21.03 36.91 30.87
C CYS A 273 -20.38 38.19 31.35
N LEU A 274 -19.40 38.73 30.60
CA LEU A 274 -18.57 39.85 31.08
C LEU A 274 -18.73 41.10 30.21
N ILE A 275 -18.56 40.98 28.89
CA ILE A 275 -18.54 42.14 28.01
C ILE A 275 -19.93 42.77 27.89
N SER A 276 -20.97 41.94 27.84
CA SER A 276 -22.38 42.38 27.83
C SER A 276 -22.66 43.41 28.93
N GLU A 277 -22.19 43.18 30.15
CA GLU A 277 -22.35 44.11 31.26
C GLU A 277 -21.58 45.43 31.00
N TYR A 278 -20.35 45.35 30.49
CA TYR A 278 -19.54 46.53 30.19
C TYR A 278 -20.10 47.40 29.07
N VAL A 279 -20.87 46.80 28.16
CA VAL A 279 -21.54 47.51 27.05
C VAL A 279 -23.03 47.73 27.31
N SER A 280 -23.48 47.66 28.57
CA SER A 280 -24.87 47.89 28.97
C SER A 280 -25.89 47.02 28.21
N ASN A 281 -25.50 45.77 27.94
CA ASN A 281 -26.25 44.77 27.18
C ASN A 281 -26.54 45.17 25.72
N ASP A 282 -25.73 46.05 25.13
CA ASP A 282 -25.76 46.30 23.69
C ASP A 282 -25.14 45.12 22.91
N ASN A 283 -26.00 44.28 22.35
CA ASN A 283 -25.59 43.14 21.52
C ASN A 283 -24.81 43.57 20.27
N PHE A 284 -24.99 44.79 19.76
CA PHE A 284 -24.24 45.27 18.60
C PHE A 284 -22.78 45.59 18.92
N ALA A 285 -22.44 45.77 20.19
CA ALA A 285 -21.08 45.98 20.67
C ALA A 285 -20.30 44.66 20.90
N LEU A 286 -20.93 43.51 20.67
CA LEU A 286 -20.30 42.20 20.76
C LEU A 286 -19.82 41.72 19.38
N ILE A 287 -18.79 40.86 19.36
CA ILE A 287 -18.23 40.29 18.13
C ILE A 287 -18.79 38.89 17.89
N PHE A 288 -18.61 37.99 18.84
CA PHE A 288 -18.94 36.57 18.69
C PHE A 288 -20.40 36.26 18.98
N SER A 289 -21.03 37.01 19.88
CA SER A 289 -22.43 36.82 20.30
C SER A 289 -23.43 37.66 19.50
N ASN A 290 -22.93 38.53 18.62
CA ASN A 290 -23.77 39.40 17.81
C ASN A 290 -24.30 38.67 16.57
N GLU A 291 -25.63 38.49 16.50
CA GLU A 291 -26.30 37.84 15.37
C GLU A 291 -26.15 38.61 14.04
N ALA A 292 -25.88 39.93 14.10
CA ALA A 292 -25.64 40.73 12.91
C ALA A 292 -24.27 40.45 12.25
N ASN A 293 -23.35 39.78 12.94
CA ASN A 293 -22.07 39.33 12.37
C ASN A 293 -22.23 38.03 11.55
N VAL A 294 -23.18 38.03 10.62
CA VAL A 294 -23.54 36.87 9.77
C VAL A 294 -22.32 36.25 9.08
N GLY A 295 -21.40 37.09 8.59
CA GLY A 295 -20.18 36.61 7.93
C GLY A 295 -19.24 35.81 8.84
N LEU A 296 -19.19 36.13 10.13
CA LEU A 296 -18.39 35.39 11.11
C LEU A 296 -19.03 34.02 11.40
N HIS A 297 -20.36 33.98 11.57
CA HIS A 297 -21.11 32.74 11.82
C HIS A 297 -21.10 31.80 10.62
N GLU A 298 -21.31 32.32 9.41
CA GLU A 298 -21.18 31.55 8.17
C GLU A 298 -19.78 30.97 8.01
N PHE A 299 -18.75 31.76 8.36
CA PHE A 299 -17.38 31.28 8.29
C PHE A 299 -17.11 30.20 9.33
N ASN A 300 -17.57 30.39 10.56
CA ASN A 300 -17.40 29.41 11.63
C ASN A 300 -18.05 28.06 11.25
N GLU A 301 -19.24 28.09 10.65
CA GLU A 301 -19.89 26.88 10.12
C GLU A 301 -19.12 26.26 8.93
N LYS A 302 -18.55 27.07 8.02
CA LYS A 302 -17.65 26.56 6.96
C LYS A 302 -16.40 25.90 7.53
N PHE A 303 -15.76 26.52 8.51
CA PHE A 303 -14.58 26.00 9.20
C PHE A 303 -14.91 24.71 9.98
N LYS A 304 -16.07 24.66 10.62
CA LYS A 304 -16.59 23.46 11.27
C LYS A 304 -16.81 22.32 10.29
N ASN A 305 -17.17 22.60 9.05
CA ASN A 305 -17.26 21.60 7.99
C ASN A 305 -15.90 21.25 7.38
N SER A 306 -14.86 22.09 7.54
CA SER A 306 -13.49 21.80 7.12
C SER A 306 -12.66 21.05 8.16
N LYS A 307 -13.12 20.94 9.42
CA LYS A 307 -12.43 20.24 10.52
C LYS A 307 -12.08 18.77 10.23
N ASP A 308 -12.82 18.14 9.30
CA ASP A 308 -12.58 16.76 8.86
C ASP A 308 -11.48 16.64 7.79
N LYS A 309 -11.00 17.78 7.25
CA LYS A 309 -9.89 17.86 6.28
C LYS A 309 -8.54 17.84 7.00
N ASN A 310 -8.19 16.67 7.54
CA ASN A 310 -6.87 16.46 8.12
C ASN A 310 -5.86 16.10 7.03
N SER A 311 -5.01 17.05 6.62
CA SER A 311 -3.98 16.82 5.61
C SER A 311 -3.00 15.69 5.97
N PHE A 312 -2.68 15.53 7.27
CA PHE A 312 -1.81 14.44 7.75
C PHE A 312 -2.45 13.06 7.59
N GLN A 313 -3.77 12.97 7.47
CA GLN A 313 -4.46 11.72 7.17
C GLN A 313 -4.00 11.15 5.82
N TYR A 314 -3.76 12.01 4.81
CA TYR A 314 -3.24 11.56 3.51
C TYR A 314 -1.84 10.94 3.63
N LEU A 315 -0.95 11.55 4.41
CA LEU A 315 0.39 11.01 4.66
C LEU A 315 0.32 9.69 5.44
N TYR A 316 -0.49 9.66 6.50
CA TYR A 316 -0.70 8.46 7.29
C TYR A 316 -1.21 7.30 6.41
N ASP A 317 -2.19 7.58 5.56
CA ASP A 317 -2.75 6.61 4.64
C ASP A 317 -1.74 6.15 3.59
N MET A 318 -0.96 7.07 3.02
CA MET A 318 0.12 6.75 2.08
C MET A 318 1.11 5.77 2.69
N VAL A 319 1.63 6.09 3.88
CA VAL A 319 2.60 5.22 4.56
C VAL A 319 1.97 3.87 4.91
N LYS A 320 0.68 3.83 5.27
CA LYS A 320 -0.03 2.57 5.54
C LYS A 320 -0.20 1.71 4.28
N TYR A 321 -0.52 2.31 3.14
CA TYR A 321 -0.58 1.60 1.85
C TYR A 321 0.82 1.13 1.41
N GLU A 322 1.81 2.02 1.47
CA GLU A 322 3.18 1.72 1.07
C GLU A 322 3.81 0.62 1.91
N LEU A 323 3.60 0.64 3.24
CA LEU A 323 4.04 -0.43 4.12
C LEU A 323 3.54 -1.80 3.66
N ARG A 324 2.24 -1.90 3.36
CA ARG A 324 1.64 -3.16 2.97
C ARG A 324 2.06 -3.61 1.57
N ASP A 325 2.22 -2.67 0.65
CA ASP A 325 2.73 -2.98 -0.69
C ASP A 325 4.20 -3.41 -0.61
N ALA A 326 5.02 -2.82 0.27
CA ALA A 326 6.38 -3.29 0.50
C ALA A 326 6.41 -4.70 1.11
N GLU A 327 5.53 -5.01 2.07
CA GLU A 327 5.37 -6.36 2.63
C GLU A 327 4.90 -7.38 1.58
N ALA A 328 3.98 -6.99 0.69
CA ALA A 328 3.51 -7.83 -0.41
C ALA A 328 4.60 -8.07 -1.49
N PHE A 329 5.45 -7.08 -1.76
CA PHE A 329 6.61 -7.27 -2.63
C PHE A 329 7.65 -8.18 -1.98
N GLU A 330 7.87 -8.06 -0.67
CA GLU A 330 8.76 -8.99 0.05
C GLU A 330 8.22 -10.44 -0.04
N GLU A 331 6.91 -10.63 0.03
CA GLU A 331 6.25 -11.92 -0.17
C GLU A 331 6.52 -12.50 -1.57
N SER A 332 6.43 -11.70 -2.64
CA SER A 332 6.73 -12.19 -3.99
C SER A 332 8.19 -12.63 -4.18
N ILE A 333 9.14 -11.99 -3.48
CA ILE A 333 10.54 -12.43 -3.45
C ILE A 333 10.69 -13.73 -2.65
N LYS A 334 9.97 -13.88 -1.53
CA LYS A 334 9.99 -15.13 -0.74
C LYS A 334 9.46 -16.32 -1.55
N GLU A 335 8.53 -16.13 -2.48
CA GLU A 335 8.10 -17.20 -3.38
C GLU A 335 9.25 -17.70 -4.29
N LYS A 336 10.13 -16.82 -4.77
CA LYS A 336 11.37 -17.23 -5.48
C LYS A 336 12.26 -18.08 -4.56
N GLU A 337 12.49 -17.63 -3.32
CA GLU A 337 13.29 -18.39 -2.35
C GLU A 337 12.67 -19.76 -2.04
N GLN A 338 11.34 -19.87 -2.02
CA GLN A 338 10.64 -21.15 -1.83
C GLN A 338 10.85 -22.09 -3.02
N LEU A 339 10.83 -21.57 -4.26
CA LEU A 339 11.16 -22.36 -5.45
C LEU A 339 12.61 -22.88 -5.41
N GLU A 340 13.57 -22.04 -5.00
CA GLU A 340 14.98 -22.43 -4.83
C GLU A 340 15.17 -23.50 -3.74
N LYS A 341 14.44 -23.39 -2.63
CA LYS A 341 14.40 -24.41 -1.57
C LYS A 341 13.80 -25.72 -2.10
N LYS A 342 12.68 -25.66 -2.82
CA LYS A 342 12.06 -26.84 -3.45
C LYS A 342 13.02 -27.51 -4.43
N ARG A 343 13.69 -26.74 -5.28
CA ARG A 343 14.74 -27.21 -6.21
C ARG A 343 15.86 -27.93 -5.47
N SER A 344 16.37 -27.33 -4.39
CA SER A 344 17.44 -27.93 -3.58
C SER A 344 17.00 -29.25 -2.91
N SER A 345 15.75 -29.33 -2.46
CA SER A 345 15.17 -30.56 -1.92
C SER A 345 15.06 -31.66 -2.98
N VAL A 346 14.50 -31.35 -4.16
CA VAL A 346 14.38 -32.30 -5.29
C VAL A 346 15.75 -32.77 -5.76
N GLN A 347 16.75 -31.88 -5.80
CA GLN A 347 18.13 -32.23 -6.16
C GLN A 347 18.76 -33.18 -5.14
N LYS A 348 18.48 -33.02 -3.84
CA LYS A 348 18.93 -33.93 -2.80
C LYS A 348 18.26 -35.31 -2.96
N ASP A 349 16.94 -35.34 -3.12
CA ASP A 349 16.18 -36.58 -3.29
C ASP A 349 16.62 -37.35 -4.54
N LEU A 350 16.94 -36.64 -5.63
CA LEU A 350 17.51 -37.20 -6.85
C LEU A 350 18.85 -37.91 -6.58
N LYS A 351 19.78 -37.25 -5.87
CA LYS A 351 21.09 -37.83 -5.53
C LYS A 351 20.93 -39.07 -4.64
N ASP A 352 20.07 -38.98 -3.62
CA ASP A 352 19.81 -40.08 -2.70
C ASP A 352 19.24 -41.31 -3.45
N ASP A 353 18.29 -41.10 -4.38
CA ASP A 353 17.72 -42.19 -5.17
C ASP A 353 18.69 -42.74 -6.25
N GLU A 354 19.57 -41.90 -6.83
CA GLU A 354 20.66 -42.34 -7.72
C GLU A 354 21.69 -43.21 -6.97
N GLU A 355 22.03 -42.85 -5.74
CA GLU A 355 22.88 -43.67 -4.87
C GLU A 355 22.22 -45.01 -4.50
N ASP A 356 20.92 -45.01 -4.19
CA ASP A 356 20.15 -46.22 -3.90
C ASP A 356 20.08 -47.15 -5.13
N LEU A 357 19.88 -46.59 -6.34
CA LEU A 357 19.90 -47.36 -7.57
C LEU A 357 21.28 -47.99 -7.82
N ASN A 358 22.38 -47.26 -7.62
CA ASN A 358 23.74 -47.78 -7.74
C ASN A 358 24.04 -48.90 -6.73
N LYS A 359 23.52 -48.79 -5.50
CA LYS A 359 23.61 -49.88 -4.49
C LYS A 359 22.86 -51.13 -4.96
N LEU A 360 21.65 -50.98 -5.51
CA LEU A 360 20.87 -52.11 -6.04
C LEU A 360 21.54 -52.77 -7.25
N ILE A 361 22.11 -51.99 -8.18
CA ILE A 361 22.85 -52.50 -9.33
C ILE A 361 24.08 -53.31 -8.88
N SER A 362 24.77 -52.86 -7.83
CA SER A 362 25.92 -53.57 -7.24
C SER A 362 25.55 -54.74 -6.31
N GLY A 363 24.27 -55.12 -6.23
CA GLY A 363 23.79 -56.23 -5.41
C GLY A 363 23.75 -55.93 -3.90
N LYS A 364 23.98 -54.69 -3.48
CA LYS A 364 23.89 -54.26 -2.08
C LYS A 364 22.43 -54.00 -1.71
N LYS A 365 22.01 -54.47 -0.53
CA LYS A 365 20.66 -54.22 0.00
C LYS A 365 20.54 -52.75 0.41
N THR A 366 19.46 -52.08 0.02
CA THR A 366 19.10 -50.73 0.49
C THR A 366 18.03 -50.83 1.59
N VAL A 367 17.97 -49.84 2.49
CA VAL A 367 17.01 -49.83 3.62
C VAL A 367 15.55 -49.82 3.12
N LYS A 368 15.30 -49.28 1.92
CA LYS A 368 13.99 -49.24 1.25
C LYS A 368 13.60 -50.57 0.58
N ALA A 369 14.51 -51.54 0.44
CA ALA A 369 14.33 -52.72 -0.43
C ALA A 369 13.59 -53.92 0.18
N ILE A 370 13.05 -53.81 1.40
CA ILE A 370 12.63 -55.00 2.18
C ILE A 370 11.33 -55.66 1.64
N PHE A 371 10.56 -55.03 0.75
CA PHE A 371 9.19 -55.47 0.42
C PHE A 371 8.85 -55.69 -1.06
N SER A 372 9.80 -55.71 -2.00
CA SER A 372 9.52 -56.00 -3.43
C SER A 372 10.67 -56.69 -4.16
N SER A 373 10.39 -57.25 -5.34
CA SER A 373 11.43 -57.88 -6.17
C SER A 373 12.49 -56.86 -6.59
N SER A 374 13.77 -57.25 -6.60
CA SER A 374 14.91 -56.38 -6.89
C SER A 374 14.77 -55.65 -8.23
N GLU A 375 14.21 -56.33 -9.24
CA GLU A 375 14.06 -55.76 -10.58
C GLU A 375 12.93 -54.72 -10.68
N GLU A 376 11.81 -54.96 -9.98
CA GLU A 376 10.72 -54.00 -9.92
C GLU A 376 11.12 -52.72 -9.15
N GLN A 377 11.96 -52.87 -8.12
CA GLN A 377 12.49 -51.74 -7.37
C GLN A 377 13.41 -50.86 -8.21
N LYS A 378 14.31 -51.46 -9.00
CA LYS A 378 15.17 -50.72 -9.93
C LYS A 378 14.34 -49.89 -10.91
N LYS A 379 13.35 -50.51 -11.57
CA LYS A 379 12.48 -49.83 -12.54
C LYS A 379 11.69 -48.67 -11.91
N LYS A 380 11.21 -48.84 -10.67
CA LYS A 380 10.52 -47.77 -9.92
C LYS A 380 11.47 -46.61 -9.60
N LEU A 381 12.70 -46.90 -9.18
CA LEU A 381 13.72 -45.88 -8.91
C LEU A 381 14.14 -45.15 -10.18
N GLU A 382 14.39 -45.86 -11.29
CA GLU A 382 14.69 -45.27 -12.60
C GLU A 382 13.60 -44.30 -13.04
N THR A 383 12.33 -44.72 -12.97
CA THR A 383 11.18 -43.87 -13.31
C THR A 383 11.12 -42.61 -12.43
N LYS A 384 11.41 -42.76 -11.12
CA LYS A 384 11.39 -41.64 -10.17
C LYS A 384 12.56 -40.67 -10.39
N ILE A 385 13.75 -41.19 -10.70
CA ILE A 385 14.94 -40.41 -11.07
C ILE A 385 14.65 -39.58 -12.33
N ASP A 386 14.04 -40.19 -13.35
CA ASP A 386 13.67 -39.47 -14.58
C ASP A 386 12.64 -38.35 -14.30
N GLN A 387 11.64 -38.64 -13.45
CA GLN A 387 10.67 -37.62 -13.01
C GLN A 387 11.36 -36.47 -12.26
N PHE A 388 12.30 -36.76 -11.37
CA PHE A 388 13.07 -35.73 -10.66
C PHE A 388 13.97 -34.91 -11.57
N LYS A 389 14.59 -35.52 -12.59
CA LYS A 389 15.39 -34.80 -13.59
C LYS A 389 14.53 -33.82 -14.39
N VAL A 390 13.34 -34.24 -14.80
CA VAL A 390 12.37 -33.36 -15.49
C VAL A 390 11.91 -32.23 -14.57
N GLU A 391 11.51 -32.54 -13.33
CA GLU A 391 11.07 -31.51 -12.38
C GLU A 391 12.20 -30.53 -12.04
N LEU A 392 13.45 -30.99 -11.91
CA LEU A 392 14.59 -30.13 -11.65
C LEU A 392 14.83 -29.14 -12.79
N LYS A 393 14.77 -29.62 -14.04
CA LYS A 393 14.85 -28.76 -15.24
C LYS A 393 13.71 -27.74 -15.28
N ASN A 394 12.50 -28.16 -14.93
CA ASN A 394 11.36 -27.25 -14.87
C ASN A 394 11.53 -26.21 -13.75
N LEU A 395 12.02 -26.60 -12.58
CA LEU A 395 12.30 -25.67 -11.49
C LEU A 395 13.40 -24.67 -11.85
N ASP A 396 14.47 -25.11 -12.51
CA ASP A 396 15.53 -24.25 -13.03
C ASP A 396 14.95 -23.18 -13.98
N ASN A 397 14.15 -23.61 -14.97
CA ASN A 397 13.51 -22.70 -15.92
C ASN A 397 12.53 -21.73 -15.23
N LEU A 398 11.69 -22.24 -14.31
CA LEU A 398 10.74 -21.39 -13.61
C LEU A 398 11.45 -20.35 -12.72
N ILE A 399 12.52 -20.74 -12.01
CA ILE A 399 13.32 -19.81 -11.21
C ILE A 399 13.94 -18.74 -12.12
N GLU A 400 14.47 -19.11 -13.28
CA GLU A 400 15.00 -18.16 -14.25
C GLU A 400 13.93 -17.14 -14.70
N ILE A 401 12.74 -17.60 -15.08
CA ILE A 401 11.63 -16.72 -15.51
C ILE A 401 11.20 -15.80 -14.36
N VAL A 402 11.06 -16.33 -13.14
CA VAL A 402 10.70 -15.55 -11.94
C VAL A 402 11.75 -14.49 -11.62
N THR A 403 13.05 -14.82 -11.73
CA THR A 403 14.15 -13.87 -11.57
C THR A 403 14.03 -12.72 -12.57
N LYS A 404 13.75 -13.01 -13.84
CA LYS A 404 13.55 -11.98 -14.87
C LYS A 404 12.32 -11.11 -14.57
N ILE A 405 11.18 -11.71 -14.24
CA ILE A 405 9.96 -10.96 -13.89
C ILE A 405 10.22 -10.01 -12.72
N ILE A 406 10.78 -10.51 -11.62
CA ILE A 406 11.07 -9.67 -10.45
C ILE A 406 12.07 -8.57 -10.82
N GLY A 407 13.20 -8.95 -11.40
CA GLY A 407 14.34 -8.07 -11.65
C GLY A 407 14.10 -7.01 -12.72
N MET A 408 13.37 -7.36 -13.79
CA MET A 408 13.21 -6.52 -14.99
C MET A 408 11.87 -5.80 -15.04
N VAL A 409 10.82 -6.36 -14.42
CA VAL A 409 9.45 -5.81 -14.52
C VAL A 409 9.00 -5.26 -13.18
N GLU A 410 8.94 -6.11 -12.15
CA GLU A 410 8.26 -5.79 -10.90
C GLU A 410 8.97 -4.67 -10.13
N ILE A 411 10.30 -4.72 -9.99
CA ILE A 411 11.07 -3.70 -9.25
C ILE A 411 10.89 -2.31 -9.87
N ASP A 412 11.01 -2.21 -11.19
CA ASP A 412 10.99 -0.92 -11.88
C ASP A 412 9.56 -0.36 -11.93
N ARG A 413 8.54 -1.22 -12.13
CA ARG A 413 7.13 -0.83 -12.00
C ARG A 413 6.83 -0.31 -10.61
N PHE A 414 7.22 -1.03 -9.56
CA PHE A 414 6.96 -0.64 -8.17
C PHE A 414 7.60 0.71 -7.84
N ARG A 415 8.86 0.92 -8.22
CA ARG A 415 9.54 2.22 -8.04
C ARG A 415 8.79 3.37 -8.70
N LYS A 416 8.35 3.17 -9.95
CA LYS A 416 7.61 4.18 -10.71
C LYS A 416 6.28 4.51 -10.01
N GLU A 417 5.51 3.48 -9.63
CA GLU A 417 4.23 3.66 -8.95
C GLU A 417 4.37 4.38 -7.60
N LYS A 418 5.37 4.02 -6.79
CA LYS A 418 5.60 4.66 -5.48
C LYS A 418 5.99 6.12 -5.62
N ARG A 419 6.86 6.44 -6.59
CA ARG A 419 7.21 7.84 -6.90
C ARG A 419 5.98 8.66 -7.29
N MET A 420 5.14 8.15 -8.19
CA MET A 420 3.92 8.85 -8.61
C MET A 420 2.94 9.05 -7.46
N THR A 421 2.74 8.02 -6.64
CA THR A 421 1.86 8.10 -5.47
C THR A 421 2.35 9.14 -4.48
N PHE A 422 3.66 9.16 -4.19
CA PHE A 422 4.28 10.13 -3.29
C PHE A 422 4.03 11.58 -3.72
N HIS A 423 4.29 11.91 -4.99
CA HIS A 423 4.07 13.26 -5.50
C HIS A 423 2.59 13.68 -5.45
N ARG A 424 1.66 12.78 -5.81
CA ARG A 424 0.23 13.05 -5.74
C ARG A 424 -0.24 13.30 -4.31
N VAL A 425 0.21 12.48 -3.35
CA VAL A 425 -0.12 12.66 -1.94
C VAL A 425 0.43 13.99 -1.42
N LEU A 426 1.68 14.33 -1.73
CA LEU A 426 2.26 15.62 -1.32
C LEU A 426 1.51 16.81 -1.90
N GLN A 427 1.05 16.72 -3.15
CA GLN A 427 0.21 17.74 -3.75
C GLN A 427 -1.10 17.91 -2.98
N CYS A 428 -1.80 16.81 -2.67
CA CYS A 428 -3.03 16.88 -1.86
C CYS A 428 -2.80 17.47 -0.46
N VAL A 429 -1.68 17.13 0.17
CA VAL A 429 -1.31 17.66 1.49
C VAL A 429 -1.07 19.17 1.38
N ALA A 430 -0.31 19.61 0.38
CA ALA A 430 -0.03 21.03 0.14
C ALA A 430 -1.32 21.82 -0.15
N ASP A 431 -2.15 21.34 -1.08
CA ASP A 431 -3.42 21.97 -1.44
C ASP A 431 -4.35 22.06 -0.22
N SER A 432 -4.41 20.98 0.58
CA SER A 432 -5.20 20.95 1.81
C SER A 432 -4.69 21.95 2.86
N GLU A 433 -3.39 22.07 3.07
CA GLU A 433 -2.84 23.02 4.05
C GLU A 433 -2.94 24.48 3.59
N ILE A 434 -2.82 24.73 2.28
CA ILE A 434 -3.07 26.06 1.70
C ILE A 434 -4.53 26.45 1.94
N CYS A 435 -5.48 25.57 1.63
CA CYS A 435 -6.90 25.81 1.88
C CYS A 435 -7.18 26.04 3.37
N ASN A 436 -6.64 25.19 4.25
CA ASN A 436 -6.79 25.35 5.71
C ASN A 436 -6.24 26.70 6.21
N SER A 437 -5.11 27.15 5.66
CA SER A 437 -4.49 28.43 6.04
C SER A 437 -5.28 29.63 5.53
N MET A 438 -5.78 29.58 4.30
CA MET A 438 -6.67 30.61 3.73
C MET A 438 -7.95 30.73 4.56
N ASP A 439 -8.53 29.59 4.93
CA ASP A 439 -9.72 29.56 5.77
C ASP A 439 -9.44 30.23 7.13
N LEU A 440 -8.35 29.85 7.81
CA LEU A 440 -7.99 30.46 9.10
C LEU A 440 -7.71 31.97 8.98
N MET A 441 -7.04 32.41 7.92
CA MET A 441 -6.77 33.81 7.64
C MET A 441 -8.07 34.60 7.44
N GLN A 442 -8.99 34.06 6.65
CA GLN A 442 -10.29 34.68 6.40
C GLN A 442 -11.12 34.81 7.69
N TYR A 443 -11.11 33.78 8.54
CA TYR A 443 -11.76 33.83 9.86
C TYR A 443 -11.26 35.02 10.70
N TRP A 444 -9.94 35.09 10.90
CA TRP A 444 -9.36 36.13 11.75
C TRP A 444 -9.46 37.52 11.14
N SER A 445 -9.49 37.65 9.82
CA SER A 445 -9.80 38.91 9.15
C SER A 445 -11.20 39.41 9.51
N GLN A 446 -12.21 38.54 9.50
CA GLN A 446 -13.60 38.92 9.88
C GLN A 446 -13.70 39.36 11.34
N VAL A 447 -12.98 38.66 12.24
CA VAL A 447 -12.88 39.05 13.66
C VAL A 447 -12.23 40.42 13.79
N ASN A 448 -11.11 40.66 13.09
CA ASN A 448 -10.39 41.93 13.11
C ASN A 448 -11.21 43.09 12.53
N ASP A 449 -11.93 42.87 11.44
CA ASP A 449 -12.80 43.87 10.81
C ASP A 449 -13.96 44.24 11.74
N SER A 450 -14.53 43.26 12.43
CA SER A 450 -15.58 43.48 13.42
C SER A 450 -15.06 44.27 14.62
N SER A 451 -13.89 43.89 15.16
CA SER A 451 -13.22 44.62 16.23
C SER A 451 -12.89 46.08 15.83
N THR A 452 -12.34 46.28 14.63
CA THR A 452 -11.98 47.61 14.12
C THR A 452 -13.20 48.50 13.93
N ARG A 453 -14.34 47.95 13.46
CA ARG A 453 -15.60 48.69 13.33
C ARG A 453 -16.10 49.16 14.70
N LEU A 454 -16.03 48.31 15.71
CA LEU A 454 -16.42 48.66 17.07
C LEU A 454 -15.52 49.74 17.66
N LEU A 455 -14.20 49.61 17.52
CA LEU A 455 -13.23 50.59 18.01
C LEU A 455 -13.39 51.99 17.39
N LYS A 456 -13.93 52.10 16.16
CA LYS A 456 -14.21 53.40 15.53
C LYS A 456 -15.45 54.10 16.08
N ASN A 457 -16.33 53.36 16.76
CA ASN A 457 -17.56 53.90 17.34
C ASN A 457 -17.35 54.40 18.79
N TYR A 458 -16.18 54.10 19.39
CA TYR A 458 -15.70 54.62 20.65
C TYR A 458 -14.67 55.73 20.41
#